data_AF-A0A8H5GAC7-F1
#
_entry.id   AF-A0A8H5GAC7-F1
#
_cell.length_a   1.000
_cell.length_b   1.000
_cell.length_c   1.000
_cell.angle_alpha   90.00
_cell.angle_beta   90.00
_cell.angle_gamma   90.00
#
_symmetry.space_group_name_H-M   'P 1'
#
loop_
_entity.id
_entity.type
_entity.pdbx_description
1 polymer ?
#
loop_
_entity_poly.entity_id
_entity_poly.type
_entity_poly.pdbx_seq_one_letter_code
_entity_poly.pdbx_strand_id
1 'polypeptide(L)'
;MMMKASFVFLAIAMAASVSAAPAQDLPTVHPMNSTIAKRAAAFQAASDIDVAQILAAVKAATKDPLAQFLSDAEGGQKVTIFGDFMVNNPKAMSFIADMDVDCDGSATCGSSTDQSATAFGDLNAMKVPFYVIPETFLGKEDSGFVEPNSLGAIICGGKMFYAIMGDTNGSNPQVIGEGSILLAQTCFPNDNIGPDNGHDPLDVAYIVFGDKVPSGVGEETIDIQALKTLGDTTLRAFQESLSSGQSQTQCARSYTVRSGDLCDAISAAQHASTFQLANANQGVINADCSNLAVGMPLCLGDLGKDCSTVTVVKSGDECATIANKAGIPLATLLHNNPNVDADCSNIYPGEVLCTSGQLFNY
;
A
#
# COMPACT_ATOMS: atom_id res chain seq x y z
N MET A 1 55.95 69.79 -10.86
CA MET A 1 55.24 70.23 -9.64
C MET A 1 54.11 69.23 -9.42
N MET A 2 54.21 68.40 -8.38
CA MET A 2 53.28 67.29 -8.12
C MET A 2 51.88 67.81 -7.82
N MET A 3 50.86 67.27 -8.49
CA MET A 3 49.48 67.34 -8.00
C MET A 3 48.77 66.03 -8.36
N LYS A 4 48.44 65.27 -7.32
CA LYS A 4 47.66 64.03 -7.37
C LYS A 4 46.27 64.32 -7.96
N ALA A 5 45.89 63.65 -9.03
CA ALA A 5 44.51 63.59 -9.51
C ALA A 5 43.96 62.20 -9.19
N SER A 6 43.18 62.10 -8.11
CA SER A 6 42.40 60.93 -7.75
C SER A 6 41.28 60.73 -8.78
N PHE A 7 41.27 59.58 -9.45
CA PHE A 7 40.13 59.12 -10.23
C PHE A 7 39.06 58.59 -9.28
N VAL A 8 37.96 59.34 -9.12
CA VAL A 8 36.73 58.83 -8.52
C VAL A 8 35.91 58.20 -9.65
N PHE A 9 35.91 56.87 -9.72
CA PHE A 9 34.92 56.13 -10.50
C PHE A 9 33.58 56.19 -9.75
N LEU A 10 32.57 56.77 -10.40
CA LEU A 10 31.19 56.77 -9.94
C LEU A 10 30.62 55.36 -10.11
N ALA A 11 30.67 54.54 -9.07
CA ALA A 11 29.94 53.28 -9.02
C ALA A 11 28.45 53.59 -8.77
N ILE A 12 27.63 53.43 -9.81
CA ILE A 12 26.17 53.41 -9.68
C ILE A 12 25.81 52.04 -9.08
N ALA A 13 25.59 52.00 -7.77
CA ALA A 13 25.01 50.85 -7.10
C ALA A 13 23.50 50.81 -7.39
N MET A 14 23.06 49.90 -8.26
CA MET A 14 21.66 49.46 -8.26
C MET A 14 21.47 48.49 -7.09
N ALA A 15 20.90 48.99 -5.99
CA ALA A 15 20.38 48.14 -4.94
C ALA A 15 19.06 47.52 -5.42
N ALA A 16 19.11 46.24 -5.81
CA ALA A 16 17.91 45.43 -5.90
C ALA A 16 17.41 45.17 -4.47
N SER A 17 16.32 45.84 -4.09
CA SER A 17 15.61 45.54 -2.86
C SER A 17 14.89 44.20 -3.02
N VAL A 18 15.46 43.14 -2.46
CA VAL A 18 14.71 41.92 -2.18
C VAL A 18 13.75 42.27 -1.04
N SER A 19 12.48 42.52 -1.36
CA SER A 19 11.43 42.53 -0.35
C SER A 19 11.24 41.10 0.12
N ALA A 20 11.74 40.78 1.31
CA ALA A 20 11.27 39.62 2.04
C ALA A 20 9.76 39.78 2.22
N ALA A 21 8.98 38.87 1.65
CA ALA A 21 7.57 38.75 1.96
C ALA A 21 7.43 38.58 3.49
N PRO A 22 6.43 39.21 4.13
CA PRO A 22 6.19 38.97 5.54
C PRO A 22 5.94 37.48 5.73
N ALA A 23 6.56 36.90 6.75
CA ALA A 23 6.19 35.57 7.22
C ALA A 23 4.68 35.59 7.47
N GLN A 24 3.92 34.89 6.63
CA GLN A 24 2.52 34.63 6.93
C GLN A 24 2.53 33.72 8.14
N ASP A 25 1.97 34.21 9.24
CA ASP A 25 1.75 33.43 10.45
C ASP A 25 1.13 32.08 10.06
N LEU A 26 1.76 30.98 10.50
CA LEU A 26 1.11 29.68 10.47
C LEU A 26 -0.25 29.82 11.16
N PRO A 27 -1.33 29.26 10.60
CA PRO A 27 -2.64 29.35 11.21
C PRO A 27 -2.56 28.82 12.64
N THR A 28 -2.99 29.67 13.58
CA THR A 28 -3.07 29.37 15.01
C THR A 28 -3.89 28.10 15.20
N VAL A 29 -3.29 27.09 15.81
CA VAL A 29 -3.96 25.85 16.23
C VAL A 29 -5.13 26.22 17.14
N HIS A 30 -6.35 26.17 16.63
CA HIS A 30 -7.55 26.24 17.46
C HIS A 30 -7.60 24.98 18.34
N PRO A 31 -7.89 25.11 19.66
CA PRO A 31 -7.93 23.95 20.53
C PRO A 31 -9.13 23.08 20.15
N MET A 32 -8.86 21.83 19.78
CA MET A 32 -9.87 20.79 19.62
C MET A 32 -10.86 20.86 20.81
N ASN A 33 -12.17 20.78 20.55
CA ASN A 33 -13.16 20.57 21.61
C ASN A 33 -12.71 19.33 22.42
N SER A 34 -12.50 19.49 23.74
CA SER A 34 -11.83 18.49 24.58
C SER A 34 -12.47 17.10 24.54
N THR A 35 -13.75 17.04 24.16
CA THR A 35 -14.52 15.80 23.98
C THR A 35 -14.16 15.06 22.69
N ILE A 36 -13.93 15.77 21.58
CA ILE A 36 -13.55 15.19 20.28
C ILE A 36 -12.11 14.69 20.35
N ALA A 37 -11.19 15.49 20.91
CA ALA A 37 -9.79 15.09 21.10
C ALA A 37 -9.65 13.78 21.91
N LYS A 38 -10.47 13.63 22.96
CA LYS A 38 -10.48 12.43 23.80
C LYS A 38 -11.01 11.20 23.06
N ARG A 39 -12.00 11.37 22.18
CA ARG A 39 -12.55 10.29 21.36
C ARG A 39 -11.58 9.89 20.25
N ALA A 40 -11.01 10.87 19.53
CA ALA A 40 -10.00 10.69 18.50
C ALA A 40 -8.81 9.85 19.00
N ALA A 41 -8.31 10.13 20.20
CA ALA A 41 -7.18 9.41 20.79
C ALA A 41 -7.43 7.89 20.98
N ALA A 42 -8.69 7.45 21.07
CA ALA A 42 -9.03 6.05 21.30
C ALA A 42 -8.80 5.14 20.08
N PHE A 43 -8.82 5.72 18.88
CA PHE A 43 -8.63 5.01 17.61
C PHE A 43 -7.55 5.64 16.72
N GLN A 44 -6.77 6.58 17.25
CA GLN A 44 -5.58 7.10 16.58
C GLN A 44 -4.48 6.03 16.54
N ALA A 45 -3.78 5.93 15.41
CA ALA A 45 -2.62 5.05 15.26
C ALA A 45 -1.54 5.34 16.32
N ALA A 46 -0.85 4.28 16.75
CA ALA A 46 0.27 4.40 17.67
C ALA A 46 1.42 5.24 17.07
N SER A 47 2.22 5.86 17.94
CA SER A 47 3.27 6.82 17.55
C SER A 47 4.46 6.18 16.81
N ASP A 48 4.56 4.86 16.83
CA ASP A 48 5.58 4.09 16.10
C ASP A 48 5.14 3.74 14.66
N ILE A 49 3.93 4.13 14.25
CA ILE A 49 3.49 4.05 12.86
C ILE A 49 4.04 5.24 12.07
N ASP A 50 4.79 4.98 11.00
CA ASP A 50 5.34 6.01 10.12
C ASP A 50 4.27 6.50 9.13
N VAL A 51 3.40 7.39 9.61
CA VAL A 51 2.31 7.98 8.82
C VAL A 51 2.84 8.69 7.56
N ALA A 52 4.03 9.29 7.62
CA ALA A 52 4.60 10.01 6.49
C ALA A 52 5.05 9.06 5.38
N GLN A 53 5.72 7.95 5.74
CA GLN A 53 6.10 6.90 4.79
C GLN A 53 4.87 6.29 4.12
N ILE A 54 3.85 5.94 4.90
CA ILE A 54 2.63 5.32 4.37
C ILE A 54 1.89 6.28 3.45
N LEU A 55 1.74 7.55 3.85
CA LEU A 55 1.11 8.57 3.01
C LEU A 55 1.89 8.78 1.70
N ALA A 56 3.23 8.77 1.75
CA ALA A 56 4.05 8.85 0.54
C ALA A 56 3.83 7.65 -0.39
N ALA A 57 3.71 6.44 0.17
CA ALA A 57 3.41 5.24 -0.62
C ALA A 57 2.02 5.34 -1.28
N VAL A 58 0.97 5.73 -0.53
CA VAL A 58 -0.39 5.90 -1.07
C VAL A 58 -0.42 6.96 -2.18
N LYS A 59 0.28 8.09 -1.99
CA LYS A 59 0.40 9.14 -3.03
C LYS A 59 1.14 8.67 -4.29
N ALA A 60 1.97 7.64 -4.17
CA ALA A 60 2.72 7.06 -5.28
C ALA A 60 1.99 5.88 -5.96
N ALA A 61 0.84 5.43 -5.42
CA ALA A 61 0.05 4.35 -6.00
C ALA A 61 -0.57 4.80 -7.33
N THR A 62 -0.19 4.14 -8.42
CA THR A 62 -0.69 4.45 -9.77
C THR A 62 -0.73 3.22 -10.69
N LYS A 63 -0.25 2.06 -10.23
CA LYS A 63 0.09 0.93 -11.12
C LYS A 63 -1.08 0.00 -11.37
N ASP A 64 -2.03 -0.07 -10.43
CA ASP A 64 -3.14 -1.01 -10.49
C ASP A 64 -4.48 -0.30 -10.20
N PRO A 65 -5.01 0.51 -11.13
CA PRO A 65 -6.31 1.15 -10.95
C PRO A 65 -7.44 0.12 -11.03
N LEU A 66 -8.25 0.01 -9.97
CA LEU A 66 -9.36 -0.94 -9.88
C LEU A 66 -10.68 -0.33 -10.33
N ALA A 67 -11.00 0.88 -9.88
CA ALA A 67 -12.25 1.57 -10.22
C ALA A 67 -12.16 3.09 -10.04
N GLN A 68 -13.11 3.83 -10.63
CA GLN A 68 -13.22 5.28 -10.50
C GLN A 68 -14.64 5.71 -10.09
N PHE A 69 -14.71 6.63 -9.14
CA PHE A 69 -15.94 7.22 -8.63
C PHE A 69 -15.82 8.74 -8.54
N LEU A 70 -16.95 9.42 -8.37
CA LEU A 70 -16.95 10.86 -8.08
C LEU A 70 -16.82 11.08 -6.58
N SER A 71 -16.24 12.22 -6.21
CA SER A 71 -16.10 12.62 -4.81
C SER A 71 -17.44 13.18 -4.27
N ASP A 72 -18.22 13.86 -5.12
CA ASP A 72 -19.59 14.30 -4.82
C ASP A 72 -20.59 13.98 -5.95
N ALA A 73 -21.89 14.06 -5.64
CA ALA A 73 -22.98 13.73 -6.58
C ALA A 73 -23.27 14.86 -7.59
N GLU A 74 -22.69 16.04 -7.39
CA GLU A 74 -22.90 17.26 -8.19
C GLU A 74 -21.84 17.44 -9.30
N GLY A 75 -21.04 16.40 -9.55
CA GLY A 75 -20.01 16.39 -10.59
C GLY A 75 -18.61 16.65 -10.06
N GLY A 76 -18.35 16.22 -8.82
CA GLY A 76 -17.07 16.32 -8.12
C GLY A 76 -15.89 15.67 -8.80
N GLN A 77 -14.78 15.66 -8.08
CA GLN A 77 -13.51 15.19 -8.62
C GLN A 77 -13.52 13.67 -8.79
N LYS A 78 -12.75 13.15 -9.76
CA LYS A 78 -12.62 11.70 -9.95
C LYS A 78 -11.62 11.12 -8.96
N VAL A 79 -12.08 10.18 -8.15
CA VAL A 79 -11.26 9.40 -7.23
C VAL A 79 -11.03 8.02 -7.81
N THR A 80 -9.78 7.55 -7.81
CA THR A 80 -9.40 6.21 -8.27
C THR A 80 -9.04 5.33 -7.08
N ILE A 81 -9.62 4.13 -7.00
CA ILE A 81 -9.20 3.09 -6.07
C ILE A 81 -8.07 2.30 -6.70
N PHE A 82 -6.96 2.16 -5.98
CA PHE A 82 -5.76 1.44 -6.42
C PHE A 82 -5.54 0.15 -5.63
N GLY A 83 -5.18 -0.92 -6.35
CA GLY A 83 -4.79 -2.24 -5.85
C GLY A 83 -3.28 -2.42 -5.70
N ASP A 84 -2.48 -1.34 -5.79
CA ASP A 84 -1.01 -1.40 -5.76
C ASP A 84 -0.43 -2.17 -4.55
N PHE A 85 -1.17 -2.25 -3.43
CA PHE A 85 -0.76 -2.96 -2.22
C PHE A 85 -1.42 -4.34 -2.02
N MET A 86 -2.12 -4.87 -3.04
CA MET A 86 -2.73 -6.21 -3.00
C MET A 86 -1.70 -7.34 -3.06
N VAL A 87 -0.46 -7.01 -3.41
CA VAL A 87 0.70 -7.91 -3.38
C VAL A 87 1.38 -7.96 -2.00
N ASN A 88 1.04 -7.04 -1.10
CA ASN A 88 1.65 -6.96 0.22
C ASN A 88 1.04 -7.98 1.19
N ASN A 89 1.72 -8.18 2.32
CA ASN A 89 1.16 -8.86 3.46
C ASN A 89 1.37 -8.00 4.72
N PRO A 90 0.32 -7.41 5.31
CA PRO A 90 -1.09 -7.50 4.91
C PRO A 90 -1.38 -6.85 3.56
N LYS A 91 -2.41 -7.36 2.85
CA LYS A 91 -2.91 -6.78 1.60
C LYS A 91 -3.70 -5.52 1.89
N ALA A 92 -3.62 -4.54 1.00
CA ALA A 92 -4.44 -3.34 1.09
C ALA A 92 -4.81 -2.79 -0.28
N MET A 93 -5.90 -2.03 -0.30
CA MET A 93 -6.21 -1.09 -1.38
C MET A 93 -6.06 0.33 -0.84
N SER A 94 -5.94 1.31 -1.73
CA SER A 94 -5.87 2.70 -1.30
C SER A 94 -6.49 3.68 -2.28
N PHE A 95 -6.96 4.82 -1.77
CA PHE A 95 -7.40 5.96 -2.56
C PHE A 95 -7.18 7.25 -1.78
N ILE A 96 -7.21 8.38 -2.49
CA ILE A 96 -7.21 9.72 -1.91
C ILE A 96 -8.51 10.41 -2.34
N ALA A 97 -9.31 10.84 -1.36
CA ALA A 97 -10.59 11.48 -1.55
C ALA A 97 -10.74 12.72 -0.65
N ASP A 98 -11.87 13.39 -0.78
CA ASP A 98 -12.44 14.30 0.22
C ASP A 98 -12.90 13.53 1.46
N MET A 99 -13.51 14.24 2.41
CA MET A 99 -14.27 13.60 3.47
C MET A 99 -15.64 14.23 3.66
N ASP A 100 -16.66 13.57 3.12
CA ASP A 100 -18.06 13.89 3.34
C ASP A 100 -18.65 13.11 4.51
N VAL A 101 -19.71 13.63 5.10
CA VAL A 101 -20.37 13.01 6.23
C VAL A 101 -21.46 12.08 5.75
N ASP A 102 -21.25 10.79 5.97
CA ASP A 102 -22.31 9.80 5.86
C ASP A 102 -23.02 9.65 7.22
N CYS A 103 -24.34 9.75 7.14
CA CYS A 103 -25.23 9.97 8.27
C CYS A 103 -26.24 8.86 8.51
N ASP A 104 -26.11 7.79 7.73
CA ASP A 104 -26.94 6.62 7.83
C ASP A 104 -26.70 5.87 9.18
N GLY A 105 -27.75 5.23 9.71
CA GLY A 105 -27.72 4.48 10.98
C GLY A 105 -28.62 4.98 12.13
N SER A 106 -28.51 4.35 13.32
CA SER A 106 -29.58 4.36 14.35
C SER A 106 -29.80 5.65 15.14
N ALA A 107 -28.92 6.65 15.01
CA ALA A 107 -29.07 7.91 15.72
C ALA A 107 -28.51 9.11 14.95
N THR A 108 -29.34 9.60 14.03
CA THR A 108 -29.45 10.99 13.54
C THR A 108 -28.20 11.86 13.59
N CYS A 109 -27.64 12.15 12.41
CA CYS A 109 -26.95 13.41 12.14
C CYS A 109 -27.92 14.61 12.07
N GLY A 110 -28.78 14.83 13.07
CA GLY A 110 -29.83 15.85 12.95
C GLY A 110 -31.07 15.40 12.15
N SER A 111 -31.85 16.36 11.62
CA SER A 111 -33.24 16.15 11.17
C SER A 111 -33.45 15.61 9.74
N SER A 112 -32.39 15.40 8.98
CA SER A 112 -32.42 14.80 7.64
C SER A 112 -31.83 13.39 7.72
N THR A 113 -32.67 12.39 7.50
CA THR A 113 -32.26 10.98 7.36
C THR A 113 -32.40 10.63 5.88
N ASP A 114 -31.29 10.36 5.18
CA ASP A 114 -31.38 9.78 3.84
C ASP A 114 -31.59 8.25 3.92
N GLN A 115 -30.99 7.53 4.88
CA GLN A 115 -31.41 6.17 5.25
C GLN A 115 -31.40 5.91 6.78
N SER A 116 -32.22 4.94 7.23
CA SER A 116 -32.41 4.64 8.67
C SER A 116 -31.44 3.59 9.24
N ALA A 117 -30.58 3.00 8.42
CA ALA A 117 -29.65 1.92 8.77
C ALA A 117 -28.41 2.01 7.86
N THR A 118 -27.26 1.56 8.34
CA THR A 118 -26.07 1.38 7.49
C THR A 118 -26.15 0.03 6.77
N ALA A 119 -25.37 -0.14 5.70
CA ALA A 119 -25.37 -1.38 4.89
C ALA A 119 -25.04 -2.66 5.67
N PHE A 120 -24.40 -2.55 6.84
CA PHE A 120 -23.96 -3.69 7.66
C PHE A 120 -24.47 -3.67 9.11
N GLY A 121 -25.48 -2.87 9.41
CA GLY A 121 -26.09 -2.79 10.73
C GLY A 121 -26.74 -1.44 11.01
N ASP A 122 -27.05 -1.18 12.29
CA ASP A 122 -27.66 0.06 12.76
C ASP A 122 -26.58 0.96 13.40
N LEU A 123 -25.39 1.03 12.77
CA LEU A 123 -24.21 1.67 13.37
C LEU A 123 -24.47 3.14 13.71
N ASN A 124 -23.96 3.58 14.84
CA ASN A 124 -24.15 4.96 15.28
C ASN A 124 -22.98 5.83 14.82
N ALA A 125 -23.19 6.67 13.81
CA ALA A 125 -22.17 7.55 13.21
C ALA A 125 -21.48 8.52 14.22
N MET A 126 -22.11 8.80 15.37
CA MET A 126 -21.52 9.62 16.44
C MET A 126 -20.59 8.83 17.38
N LYS A 127 -20.62 7.50 17.32
CA LYS A 127 -19.90 6.58 18.22
C LYS A 127 -18.91 5.66 17.49
N VAL A 128 -19.19 5.34 16.24
CA VAL A 128 -18.43 4.39 15.43
C VAL A 128 -17.67 5.14 14.35
N PRO A 129 -16.33 5.11 14.34
CA PRO A 129 -15.58 5.60 13.20
C PRO A 129 -15.76 4.62 12.05
N PHE A 130 -16.46 5.02 11.00
CA PHE A 130 -16.58 4.24 9.78
C PHE A 130 -16.25 5.06 8.53
N TYR A 131 -15.90 4.35 7.45
CA TYR A 131 -15.77 4.87 6.09
C TYR A 131 -16.72 4.11 5.16
N VAL A 132 -17.00 4.71 4.01
CA VAL A 132 -17.94 4.19 3.01
C VAL A 132 -17.20 3.75 1.76
N ILE A 133 -17.65 2.66 1.15
CA ILE A 133 -17.18 2.18 -0.15
C ILE A 133 -18.37 2.08 -1.11
N PRO A 134 -18.26 2.55 -2.38
CA PRO A 134 -19.33 2.41 -3.37
C PRO A 134 -19.81 0.97 -3.52
N GLU A 135 -21.13 0.75 -3.47
CA GLU A 135 -21.72 -0.60 -3.54
C GLU A 135 -21.34 -1.33 -4.84
N THR A 136 -21.24 -0.60 -5.95
CA THR A 136 -20.89 -1.18 -7.26
C THR A 136 -19.44 -1.67 -7.36
N PHE A 137 -18.56 -1.23 -6.45
CA PHE A 137 -17.19 -1.73 -6.35
C PHE A 137 -17.15 -3.14 -5.73
N LEU A 138 -18.01 -3.39 -4.74
CA LEU A 138 -18.00 -4.58 -3.90
C LEU A 138 -18.49 -5.84 -4.63
N GLY A 139 -17.80 -6.95 -4.40
CA GLY A 139 -18.06 -8.25 -5.01
C GLY A 139 -17.79 -8.30 -6.53
N LYS A 140 -17.30 -7.21 -7.12
CA LYS A 140 -17.02 -7.08 -8.55
C LYS A 140 -15.57 -6.69 -8.79
N GLU A 141 -15.29 -5.39 -8.69
CA GLU A 141 -13.96 -4.85 -9.01
C GLU A 141 -12.94 -5.19 -7.92
N ASP A 142 -13.40 -5.35 -6.68
CA ASP A 142 -12.57 -5.82 -5.56
C ASP A 142 -12.38 -7.35 -5.52
N SER A 143 -13.02 -8.10 -6.42
CA SER A 143 -13.05 -9.57 -6.42
C SER A 143 -13.46 -10.21 -5.08
N GLY A 144 -14.29 -9.52 -4.28
CA GLY A 144 -14.73 -9.97 -2.96
C GLY A 144 -13.65 -9.87 -1.87
N PHE A 145 -12.68 -8.95 -2.02
CA PHE A 145 -11.66 -8.72 -1.02
C PHE A 145 -12.17 -7.92 0.19
N VAL A 146 -13.13 -7.00 0.00
CA VAL A 146 -13.63 -6.14 1.08
C VAL A 146 -14.74 -6.84 1.82
N GLU A 147 -14.42 -7.31 3.03
CA GLU A 147 -15.40 -7.86 3.95
C GLU A 147 -16.17 -6.72 4.65
N PRO A 148 -17.45 -6.95 5.02
CA PRO A 148 -18.20 -6.05 5.91
C PRO A 148 -17.44 -5.73 7.19
N ASN A 149 -17.47 -4.46 7.62
CA ASN A 149 -16.78 -3.98 8.82
C ASN A 149 -15.25 -4.11 8.79
N SER A 150 -14.66 -4.30 7.61
CA SER A 150 -13.20 -4.38 7.45
C SER A 150 -12.48 -3.11 7.88
N LEU A 151 -11.22 -3.26 8.28
CA LEU A 151 -10.38 -2.20 8.82
C LEU A 151 -9.98 -1.21 7.72
N GLY A 152 -10.19 0.07 8.02
CA GLY A 152 -9.62 1.20 7.31
C GLY A 152 -8.63 1.95 8.18
N ALA A 153 -7.55 2.44 7.57
CA ALA A 153 -6.65 3.41 8.16
C ALA A 153 -6.71 4.71 7.35
N ILE A 154 -7.15 5.78 8.01
CA ILE A 154 -7.52 7.05 7.38
C ILE A 154 -6.49 8.10 7.80
N ILE A 155 -5.81 8.70 6.83
CA ILE A 155 -4.80 9.74 7.06
C ILE A 155 -5.38 11.10 6.70
N CYS A 156 -5.41 12.00 7.67
CA CYS A 156 -5.90 13.37 7.56
C CYS A 156 -5.16 14.25 8.57
N GLY A 157 -4.87 15.50 8.21
CA GLY A 157 -4.16 16.44 9.11
C GLY A 157 -2.80 15.94 9.61
N GLY A 158 -2.12 15.07 8.84
CA GLY A 158 -0.84 14.45 9.23
C GLY A 158 -0.92 13.38 10.31
N LYS A 159 -2.12 12.94 10.68
CA LYS A 159 -2.39 11.86 11.65
C LYS A 159 -3.11 10.70 10.96
N MET A 160 -3.08 9.54 11.58
CA MET A 160 -3.80 8.35 11.12
C MET A 160 -4.79 7.87 12.17
N PHE A 161 -5.99 7.51 11.72
CA PHE A 161 -7.09 7.04 12.54
C PHE A 161 -7.67 5.75 11.96
N TYR A 162 -8.08 4.82 12.82
CA TYR A 162 -8.73 3.58 12.40
C TYR A 162 -10.24 3.72 12.35
N ALA A 163 -10.84 3.10 11.33
CA ALA A 163 -12.27 3.05 11.10
C ALA A 163 -12.65 1.66 10.57
N ILE A 164 -13.94 1.35 10.54
CA ILE A 164 -14.46 0.15 9.86
C ILE A 164 -15.21 0.51 8.56
N MET A 165 -15.29 -0.41 7.61
CA MET A 165 -16.18 -0.29 6.46
C MET A 165 -17.63 -0.50 6.94
N GLY A 166 -18.25 0.60 7.38
CA GLY A 166 -19.52 0.57 8.11
C GLY A 166 -20.75 0.74 7.22
N ASP A 167 -20.54 1.29 6.02
CA ASP A 167 -21.61 1.53 5.05
C ASP A 167 -21.16 1.40 3.58
N THR A 168 -22.14 1.39 2.68
CA THR A 168 -21.96 1.45 1.23
C THR A 168 -22.78 2.56 0.63
N ASN A 169 -22.22 3.27 -0.35
CA ASN A 169 -22.99 4.22 -1.11
C ASN A 169 -23.79 3.51 -2.22
N GLY A 170 -25.11 3.43 -2.05
CA GLY A 170 -26.06 2.86 -3.03
C GLY A 170 -26.70 3.90 -3.97
N SER A 171 -26.31 5.17 -3.89
CA SER A 171 -26.92 6.28 -4.66
C SER A 171 -26.54 6.25 -6.15
N ASN A 172 -27.13 7.14 -6.96
CA ASN A 172 -26.76 7.28 -8.36
C ASN A 172 -26.62 8.76 -8.76
N PRO A 173 -25.40 9.26 -9.08
CA PRO A 173 -24.14 8.51 -9.09
C PRO A 173 -23.70 8.05 -7.69
N GLN A 174 -22.94 6.95 -7.63
CA GLN A 174 -22.27 6.55 -6.39
C GLN A 174 -21.03 7.41 -6.18
N VAL A 175 -20.86 7.88 -4.95
CA VAL A 175 -19.72 8.70 -4.55
C VAL A 175 -18.79 7.95 -3.59
N ILE A 176 -17.57 8.44 -3.44
CA ILE A 176 -16.56 7.90 -2.53
C ILE A 176 -15.91 9.06 -1.77
N GLY A 177 -15.44 8.80 -0.55
CA GLY A 177 -14.93 9.85 0.32
C GLY A 177 -15.79 10.04 1.56
N GLU A 178 -16.85 9.26 1.74
CA GLU A 178 -17.72 9.46 2.91
C GLU A 178 -17.24 8.71 4.16
N GLY A 179 -17.61 9.23 5.32
CA GLY A 179 -17.44 8.54 6.58
C GLY A 179 -18.30 9.13 7.69
N SER A 180 -18.32 8.42 8.82
CA SER A 180 -19.08 8.83 10.00
C SER A 180 -18.72 10.26 10.45
N ILE A 181 -19.70 10.99 10.97
CA ILE A 181 -19.47 12.32 11.58
C ILE A 181 -18.41 12.30 12.69
N LEU A 182 -18.26 11.19 13.43
CA LEU A 182 -17.18 11.02 14.40
C LEU A 182 -15.80 11.06 13.74
N LEU A 183 -15.63 10.37 12.61
CA LEU A 183 -14.37 10.34 11.86
C LEU A 183 -14.08 11.71 11.23
N ALA A 184 -15.07 12.32 10.59
CA ALA A 184 -14.91 13.62 9.93
C ALA A 184 -14.54 14.73 10.92
N GLN A 185 -15.24 14.83 12.06
CA GLN A 185 -14.87 15.77 13.12
C GLN A 185 -13.51 15.47 13.77
N THR A 186 -13.05 14.21 13.71
CA THR A 186 -11.73 13.83 14.20
C THR A 186 -10.62 14.31 13.26
N CYS A 187 -10.84 14.18 11.94
CA CYS A 187 -9.93 14.67 10.92
C CYS A 187 -9.87 16.21 10.88
N PHE A 188 -11.02 16.84 11.00
CA PHE A 188 -11.21 18.28 10.77
C PHE A 188 -11.87 18.97 11.98
N PRO A 189 -11.22 18.94 13.15
CA PRO A 189 -11.82 19.41 14.41
C PRO A 189 -12.08 20.92 14.46
N ASN A 190 -11.51 21.68 13.53
CA ASN A 190 -11.58 23.14 13.49
C ASN A 190 -12.53 23.64 12.38
N ASP A 191 -13.06 22.73 11.56
CA ASP A 191 -13.78 23.10 10.34
C ASP A 191 -15.30 23.10 10.56
N ASN A 192 -15.73 22.90 11.81
CA ASN A 192 -17.14 22.83 12.22
C ASN A 192 -17.95 21.84 11.36
N ILE A 193 -17.36 20.66 11.11
CA ILE A 193 -18.03 19.56 10.38
C ILE A 193 -19.30 19.13 11.12
N GLY A 194 -20.39 19.10 10.37
CA GLY A 194 -21.73 18.72 10.79
C GLY A 194 -22.39 17.82 9.74
N PRO A 195 -23.71 17.61 9.83
CA PRO A 195 -24.44 16.70 8.94
C PRO A 195 -24.44 17.09 7.46
N ASP A 196 -24.47 18.39 7.19
CA ASP A 196 -24.73 18.94 5.86
C ASP A 196 -23.46 19.56 5.23
N ASN A 197 -22.28 19.27 5.80
CA ASN A 197 -21.00 19.80 5.30
C ASN A 197 -19.85 18.81 5.51
N GLY A 198 -18.97 18.73 4.51
CA GLY A 198 -17.77 17.90 4.50
C GLY A 198 -16.48 18.70 4.33
N HIS A 199 -15.44 18.00 3.90
CA HIS A 199 -14.13 18.54 3.55
C HIS A 199 -13.81 18.22 2.09
N ASP A 200 -14.10 19.18 1.19
CA ASP A 200 -13.98 19.03 -0.27
C ASP A 200 -12.56 18.73 -0.83
N PRO A 201 -11.44 19.16 -0.22
CA PRO A 201 -10.12 18.87 -0.77
C PRO A 201 -9.80 17.37 -0.79
N LEU A 202 -9.30 16.87 -1.93
CA LEU A 202 -8.81 15.49 -2.07
C LEU A 202 -7.43 15.30 -1.39
N ASP A 203 -7.39 15.36 -0.07
CA ASP A 203 -6.17 15.21 0.73
C ASP A 203 -6.28 14.20 1.87
N VAL A 204 -7.41 13.46 1.92
CA VAL A 204 -7.62 12.36 2.85
C VAL A 204 -7.23 11.05 2.18
N ALA A 205 -6.26 10.34 2.75
CA ALA A 205 -5.87 9.03 2.26
C ALA A 205 -6.59 7.92 3.02
N TYR A 206 -7.18 6.99 2.28
CA TYR A 206 -7.88 5.82 2.78
C TYR A 206 -7.04 4.59 2.44
N ILE A 207 -6.68 3.79 3.44
CA ILE A 207 -6.03 2.49 3.24
C ILE A 207 -6.98 1.40 3.76
N VAL A 208 -7.42 0.53 2.86
CA VAL A 208 -8.46 -0.48 3.12
C VAL A 208 -7.81 -1.86 3.25
N PHE A 209 -7.84 -2.41 4.46
CA PHE A 209 -7.43 -3.78 4.77
C PHE A 209 -8.67 -4.68 4.74
N GLY A 210 -9.17 -4.92 3.52
CA GLY A 210 -10.48 -5.55 3.26
C GLY A 210 -10.70 -6.90 3.93
N ASP A 211 -9.63 -7.66 4.20
CA ASP A 211 -9.69 -8.99 4.83
C ASP A 211 -9.49 -8.95 6.36
N LYS A 212 -9.45 -7.77 6.98
CA LYS A 212 -9.21 -7.58 8.41
C LYS A 212 -10.45 -7.01 9.10
N VAL A 213 -11.20 -7.84 9.82
CA VAL A 213 -12.39 -7.41 10.57
C VAL A 213 -12.09 -7.41 12.08
N PRO A 214 -12.32 -6.31 12.81
CA PRO A 214 -12.14 -6.29 14.26
C PRO A 214 -13.20 -7.13 14.97
N SER A 215 -12.83 -7.71 16.11
CA SER A 215 -13.82 -8.34 17.00
C SER A 215 -14.69 -7.29 17.69
N GLY A 216 -15.90 -7.68 18.11
CA GLY A 216 -16.75 -6.82 18.93
C GLY A 216 -17.53 -5.77 18.15
N VAL A 217 -17.78 -6.02 16.85
CA VAL A 217 -18.77 -5.26 16.08
C VAL A 217 -20.17 -5.71 16.50
N GLY A 218 -20.94 -4.80 17.09
CA GLY A 218 -22.35 -4.99 17.42
C GLY A 218 -23.25 -4.18 16.49
N GLU A 219 -24.55 -4.13 16.79
CA GLU A 219 -25.55 -3.45 15.95
C GLU A 219 -25.31 -1.94 15.85
N GLU A 220 -25.09 -1.24 16.97
CA GLU A 220 -24.93 0.23 16.99
C GLU A 220 -23.49 0.69 17.26
N THR A 221 -22.63 -0.18 17.77
CA THR A 221 -21.32 0.18 18.34
C THR A 221 -20.27 -0.89 18.09
N ILE A 222 -19.00 -0.50 18.22
CA ILE A 222 -17.87 -1.42 18.13
C ILE A 222 -16.98 -1.37 19.37
N ASP A 223 -16.20 -2.43 19.60
CA ASP A 223 -15.06 -2.39 20.51
C ASP A 223 -13.91 -1.58 19.88
N ILE A 224 -13.83 -0.30 20.25
CA ILE A 224 -12.80 0.63 19.79
C ILE A 224 -11.38 0.16 20.14
N GLN A 225 -11.20 -0.53 21.28
CA GLN A 225 -9.89 -1.03 21.67
C GLN A 225 -9.47 -2.21 20.79
N ALA A 226 -10.41 -3.09 20.43
CA ALA A 226 -10.17 -4.16 19.47
C ALA A 226 -9.83 -3.60 18.08
N LEU A 227 -10.57 -2.59 17.61
CA LEU A 227 -10.26 -1.87 16.38
C LEU A 227 -8.84 -1.29 16.40
N LYS A 228 -8.48 -0.56 17.47
CA LYS A 228 -7.14 0.04 17.59
C LYS A 228 -6.05 -1.02 17.62
N THR A 229 -6.26 -2.12 18.34
CA THR A 229 -5.28 -3.22 18.45
C THR A 229 -5.06 -3.90 17.10
N LEU A 230 -6.14 -4.17 16.36
CA LEU A 230 -6.06 -4.71 15.01
C LEU A 230 -5.36 -3.73 14.06
N GLY A 231 -5.73 -2.45 14.12
CA GLY A 231 -5.13 -1.38 13.33
C GLY A 231 -3.63 -1.26 13.55
N ASP A 232 -3.19 -1.07 14.80
CA ASP A 232 -1.77 -0.91 15.12
C ASP A 232 -0.96 -2.15 14.72
N THR A 233 -1.51 -3.36 14.91
CA THR A 233 -0.84 -4.61 14.51
C THR A 233 -0.71 -4.73 13.00
N THR A 234 -1.78 -4.42 12.27
CA THR A 234 -1.83 -4.50 10.80
C THR A 234 -0.88 -3.48 10.18
N LEU A 235 -0.86 -2.24 10.70
CA LEU A 235 -0.02 -1.17 10.14
C LEU A 235 1.47 -1.35 10.41
N ARG A 236 1.86 -1.96 11.54
CA ARG A 236 3.27 -2.34 11.76
C ARG A 236 3.75 -3.35 10.71
N ALA A 237 2.97 -4.38 10.44
CA ALA A 237 3.30 -5.34 9.39
C ALA A 237 3.26 -4.68 7.99
N PHE A 238 2.31 -3.78 7.75
CA PHE A 238 2.19 -3.09 6.48
C PHE A 238 3.40 -2.19 6.21
N GLN A 239 3.78 -1.32 7.14
CA GLN A 239 4.93 -0.43 6.96
C GLN A 239 6.27 -1.19 6.84
N GLU A 240 6.39 -2.36 7.50
CA GLU A 240 7.51 -3.27 7.27
C GLU A 240 7.53 -3.76 5.82
N SER A 241 6.37 -4.15 5.27
CA SER A 241 6.24 -4.58 3.87
C SER A 241 6.51 -3.46 2.85
N LEU A 242 6.25 -2.20 3.21
CA LEU A 242 6.60 -1.05 2.38
C LEU A 242 8.11 -0.78 2.40
N SER A 243 8.72 -0.91 3.58
CA SER A 243 10.14 -0.67 3.82
C SER A 243 11.03 -1.76 3.21
N SER A 244 10.51 -2.98 3.03
CA SER A 244 11.25 -4.08 2.42
C SER A 244 11.47 -3.93 0.91
N GLY A 245 10.87 -2.94 0.24
CA GLY A 245 11.14 -2.60 -1.17
C GLY A 245 10.98 -3.75 -2.17
N GLN A 246 10.35 -4.85 -1.75
CA GLN A 246 10.26 -6.11 -2.47
C GLN A 246 8.89 -6.69 -2.16
N SER A 247 8.12 -6.93 -3.21
CA SER A 247 7.06 -7.92 -3.24
C SER A 247 7.59 -9.18 -2.55
N GLN A 248 7.21 -9.45 -1.30
CA GLN A 248 7.21 -10.83 -0.83
C GLN A 248 6.09 -11.53 -1.59
N THR A 249 6.39 -11.91 -2.83
CA THR A 249 5.58 -12.87 -3.53
C THR A 249 5.51 -14.10 -2.62
N GLN A 250 4.31 -14.53 -2.27
CA GLN A 250 4.14 -15.65 -1.33
C GLN A 250 4.92 -16.86 -1.82
N CYS A 251 5.61 -17.55 -0.91
CA CYS A 251 6.41 -18.70 -1.30
C CYS A 251 5.54 -19.88 -1.73
N ALA A 252 5.70 -20.38 -2.96
CA ALA A 252 4.93 -21.52 -3.47
C ALA A 252 5.36 -22.84 -2.81
N ARG A 253 6.67 -23.01 -2.63
CA ARG A 253 7.29 -24.20 -2.04
C ARG A 253 8.49 -23.81 -1.21
N SER A 254 8.62 -24.39 -0.03
CA SER A 254 9.74 -24.13 0.88
C SER A 254 10.67 -25.34 0.99
N TYR A 255 11.93 -25.05 1.36
CA TYR A 255 12.93 -26.05 1.68
C TYR A 255 13.68 -25.63 2.94
N THR A 256 13.95 -26.58 3.84
CA THR A 256 14.78 -26.32 5.02
C THR A 256 16.20 -26.81 4.77
N VAL A 257 17.17 -25.87 4.84
CA VAL A 257 18.59 -26.15 4.63
C VAL A 257 19.09 -27.24 5.57
N ARG A 258 19.83 -28.19 5.01
CA ARG A 258 20.50 -29.30 5.68
C ARG A 258 22.02 -29.10 5.64
N SER A 259 22.72 -29.86 6.48
CA SER A 259 24.17 -29.81 6.55
C SER A 259 24.79 -30.25 5.22
N GLY A 260 25.61 -29.39 4.63
CA GLY A 260 26.32 -29.66 3.37
C GLY A 260 25.55 -29.25 2.11
N ASP A 261 24.39 -28.62 2.24
CA ASP A 261 23.65 -28.12 1.10
C ASP A 261 24.36 -26.94 0.41
N LEU A 262 24.16 -26.85 -0.91
CA LEU A 262 24.57 -25.75 -1.78
C LEU A 262 23.37 -25.37 -2.66
N CYS A 263 23.25 -24.10 -3.06
CA CYS A 263 22.09 -23.63 -3.85
C CYS A 263 21.84 -24.48 -5.09
N ASP A 264 22.85 -24.74 -5.92
CA ASP A 264 22.69 -25.56 -7.13
C ASP A 264 22.26 -26.99 -6.82
N ALA A 265 22.80 -27.59 -5.75
CA ALA A 265 22.41 -28.93 -5.33
C ALA A 265 20.97 -28.98 -4.82
N ILE A 266 20.53 -27.96 -4.06
CA ILE A 266 19.13 -27.80 -3.66
C ILE A 266 18.26 -27.63 -4.90
N SER A 267 18.58 -26.68 -5.78
CA SER A 267 17.86 -26.40 -7.02
C SER A 267 17.68 -27.66 -7.87
N ALA A 268 18.74 -28.45 -8.05
CA ALA A 268 18.70 -29.68 -8.82
C ALA A 268 17.82 -30.75 -8.15
N ALA A 269 17.92 -30.90 -6.83
CA ALA A 269 17.15 -31.89 -6.07
C ALA A 269 15.67 -31.51 -5.90
N GLN A 270 15.37 -30.21 -5.87
CA GLN A 270 14.04 -29.67 -5.59
C GLN A 270 13.30 -29.19 -6.85
N HIS A 271 13.89 -29.38 -8.03
CA HIS A 271 13.34 -28.90 -9.30
C HIS A 271 12.99 -27.40 -9.25
N ALA A 272 14.00 -26.59 -8.96
CA ALA A 272 13.91 -25.14 -8.98
C ALA A 272 15.09 -24.59 -9.78
N SER A 273 14.89 -23.57 -10.61
CA SER A 273 16.04 -22.92 -11.25
C SER A 273 16.93 -22.23 -10.20
N THR A 274 18.25 -22.19 -10.44
CA THR A 274 19.17 -21.48 -9.55
C THR A 274 18.80 -19.99 -9.48
N PHE A 275 18.38 -19.40 -10.62
CA PHE A 275 17.88 -18.04 -10.67
C PHE A 275 16.68 -17.81 -9.76
N GLN A 276 15.62 -18.62 -9.88
CA GLN A 276 14.41 -18.38 -9.11
C GLN A 276 14.66 -18.57 -7.61
N LEU A 277 15.53 -19.52 -7.23
CA LEU A 277 15.94 -19.70 -5.84
C LEU A 277 16.64 -18.43 -5.33
N ALA A 278 17.56 -17.86 -6.10
CA ALA A 278 18.23 -16.62 -5.73
C ALA A 278 17.26 -15.43 -5.65
N ASN A 279 16.37 -15.30 -6.63
CA ASN A 279 15.39 -14.22 -6.71
C ASN A 279 14.37 -14.28 -5.55
N ALA A 280 13.78 -15.45 -5.29
CA ALA A 280 12.80 -15.64 -4.22
C ALA A 280 13.39 -15.48 -2.81
N ASN A 281 14.72 -15.47 -2.68
CA ASN A 281 15.42 -15.26 -1.41
C ASN A 281 16.35 -14.04 -1.49
N GLN A 282 16.03 -13.05 -2.31
CA GLN A 282 16.83 -11.83 -2.45
C GLN A 282 16.94 -11.11 -1.10
N GLY A 283 18.18 -10.76 -0.70
CA GLY A 283 18.47 -10.17 0.61
C GLY A 283 18.57 -11.18 1.75
N VAL A 284 18.24 -12.45 1.51
CA VAL A 284 18.35 -13.55 2.48
C VAL A 284 19.55 -14.43 2.15
N ILE A 285 19.73 -14.82 0.88
CA ILE A 285 20.93 -15.49 0.39
C ILE A 285 21.84 -14.52 -0.37
N ASN A 286 23.16 -14.68 -0.22
CA ASN A 286 24.13 -13.87 -0.97
C ASN A 286 24.41 -14.46 -2.36
N ALA A 287 25.04 -13.67 -3.23
CA ALA A 287 25.26 -14.02 -4.63
C ALA A 287 26.11 -15.29 -4.84
N ASP A 288 27.01 -15.59 -3.89
CA ASP A 288 27.86 -16.78 -3.87
C ASP A 288 27.24 -17.97 -3.09
N CYS A 289 26.02 -17.81 -2.55
CA CYS A 289 25.32 -18.81 -1.74
C CYS A 289 26.17 -19.38 -0.58
N SER A 290 27.06 -18.57 -0.02
CA SER A 290 27.97 -18.99 1.05
C SER A 290 27.38 -18.83 2.45
N ASN A 291 26.20 -18.23 2.57
CA ASN A 291 25.57 -17.90 3.85
C ASN A 291 24.43 -18.85 4.28
N LEU A 292 24.31 -20.04 3.68
CA LEU A 292 23.30 -21.02 4.08
C LEU A 292 23.57 -21.59 5.48
N ALA A 293 22.56 -21.53 6.36
CA ALA A 293 22.62 -22.08 7.71
C ALA A 293 21.66 -23.27 7.86
N VAL A 294 22.09 -24.34 8.53
CA VAL A 294 21.21 -25.50 8.80
C VAL A 294 19.95 -25.07 9.55
N GLY A 295 18.79 -25.51 9.08
CA GLY A 295 17.49 -25.13 9.64
C GLY A 295 16.90 -23.85 9.03
N MET A 296 17.65 -23.12 8.21
CA MET A 296 17.18 -21.93 7.50
C MET A 296 16.09 -22.32 6.49
N PRO A 297 14.91 -21.67 6.52
CA PRO A 297 13.91 -21.84 5.47
C PRO A 297 14.33 -21.05 4.22
N LEU A 298 14.28 -21.70 3.07
CA LEU A 298 14.43 -21.10 1.75
C LEU A 298 13.12 -21.21 0.98
N CYS A 299 12.82 -20.18 0.20
CA CYS A 299 11.77 -20.25 -0.79
C CYS A 299 12.28 -20.82 -2.11
N LEU A 300 11.70 -21.91 -2.60
CA LEU A 300 12.14 -22.55 -3.85
C LEU A 300 11.61 -21.84 -5.10
N GLY A 301 10.56 -21.04 -4.95
CA GLY A 301 9.88 -20.32 -6.02
C GLY A 301 8.64 -19.62 -5.51
N ASP A 302 8.32 -18.51 -6.15
CA ASP A 302 7.20 -17.64 -5.80
C ASP A 302 5.87 -18.16 -6.36
N LEU A 303 4.76 -17.90 -5.66
CA LEU A 303 3.42 -18.30 -6.08
C LEU A 303 3.09 -17.69 -7.46
N GLY A 304 2.67 -18.54 -8.40
CA GLY A 304 2.41 -18.14 -9.79
C GLY A 304 3.66 -17.95 -10.66
N LYS A 305 4.87 -18.06 -10.08
CA LYS A 305 6.16 -17.86 -10.76
C LYS A 305 7.15 -19.03 -10.58
N ASP A 306 6.72 -20.15 -10.01
CA ASP A 306 7.57 -21.30 -9.70
C ASP A 306 7.75 -22.25 -10.91
N CYS A 307 8.92 -22.17 -11.55
CA CYS A 307 9.30 -23.06 -12.63
C CYS A 307 9.84 -24.40 -12.10
N SER A 308 9.06 -25.46 -12.28
CA SER A 308 9.42 -26.84 -11.89
C SER A 308 10.00 -27.69 -13.03
N THR A 309 9.89 -27.23 -14.28
CA THR A 309 10.49 -27.92 -15.44
C THR A 309 11.87 -27.35 -15.69
N VAL A 310 12.91 -28.08 -15.29
CA VAL A 310 14.29 -27.59 -15.25
C VAL A 310 15.30 -28.53 -15.92
N THR A 311 16.45 -27.98 -16.31
CA THR A 311 17.62 -28.72 -16.78
C THR A 311 18.85 -28.33 -15.97
N VAL A 312 19.61 -29.32 -15.50
CA VAL A 312 20.93 -29.13 -14.88
C VAL A 312 21.98 -29.05 -15.99
N VAL A 313 22.71 -27.93 -16.05
CA VAL A 313 23.77 -27.66 -17.01
C VAL A 313 24.90 -28.66 -16.82
N LYS A 314 25.40 -29.23 -17.93
CA LYS A 314 26.54 -30.14 -17.98
C LYS A 314 27.71 -29.51 -18.70
N SER A 315 28.89 -30.08 -18.51
CA SER A 315 30.09 -29.67 -19.25
C SER A 315 29.85 -29.78 -20.76
N GLY A 316 30.02 -28.66 -21.47
CA GLY A 316 29.82 -28.56 -22.92
C GLY A 316 28.38 -28.29 -23.36
N ASP A 317 27.44 -28.09 -22.44
CA ASP A 317 26.11 -27.58 -22.81
C ASP A 317 26.19 -26.11 -23.23
N GLU A 318 25.28 -25.72 -24.12
CA GLU A 318 25.09 -24.35 -24.59
C GLU A 318 23.59 -24.03 -24.51
N CYS A 319 23.21 -22.76 -24.36
CA CYS A 319 21.79 -22.39 -24.27
C CYS A 319 20.98 -22.86 -25.48
N ALA A 320 21.56 -22.79 -26.69
CA ALA A 320 20.90 -23.26 -27.90
C ALA A 320 20.62 -24.77 -27.87
N THR A 321 21.57 -25.57 -27.37
CA THR A 321 21.39 -27.03 -27.30
C THR A 321 20.42 -27.42 -26.18
N ILE A 322 20.45 -26.71 -25.04
CA ILE A 322 19.48 -26.87 -23.95
C ILE A 322 18.07 -26.52 -24.43
N ALA A 323 17.88 -25.34 -25.04
CA ALA A 323 16.58 -24.89 -25.53
C ALA A 323 15.99 -25.84 -26.57
N ASN A 324 16.80 -26.28 -27.55
CA ASN A 324 16.39 -27.24 -28.57
C ASN A 324 15.96 -28.58 -27.96
N LYS A 325 16.71 -29.08 -26.96
CA LYS A 325 16.37 -30.34 -26.26
C LYS A 325 15.09 -30.22 -25.44
N ALA A 326 14.83 -29.06 -24.86
CA ALA A 326 13.60 -28.75 -24.14
C ALA A 326 12.41 -28.45 -25.07
N GLY A 327 12.66 -28.23 -26.37
CA GLY A 327 11.62 -27.90 -27.35
C GLY A 327 11.08 -26.47 -27.18
N ILE A 328 11.88 -25.54 -26.67
CA ILE A 328 11.50 -24.14 -26.44
C ILE A 328 12.37 -23.17 -27.27
N PRO A 329 11.87 -21.97 -27.61
CA PRO A 329 12.70 -20.92 -28.19
C PRO A 329 13.84 -20.50 -27.25
N LEU A 330 15.01 -20.15 -27.80
CA LEU A 330 16.12 -19.60 -27.01
C LEU A 330 15.70 -18.34 -26.22
N ALA A 331 14.87 -17.48 -26.81
CA ALA A 331 14.33 -16.31 -26.13
C ALA A 331 13.49 -16.67 -24.89
N THR A 332 12.73 -17.78 -24.93
CA THR A 332 11.98 -18.29 -23.77
C THR A 332 12.92 -18.78 -22.68
N LEU A 333 14.00 -19.48 -23.06
CA LEU A 333 15.03 -19.90 -22.09
C LEU A 333 15.66 -18.69 -21.41
N LEU A 334 16.11 -17.69 -22.17
CA LEU A 334 16.76 -16.49 -21.61
C LEU A 334 15.79 -15.65 -20.77
N HIS A 335 14.53 -15.50 -21.19
CA HIS A 335 13.49 -14.83 -20.40
C HIS A 335 13.28 -15.49 -19.04
N ASN A 336 13.21 -16.82 -19.02
CA ASN A 336 12.98 -17.58 -17.80
C ASN A 336 14.24 -17.73 -16.92
N ASN A 337 15.42 -17.32 -17.41
CA ASN A 337 16.68 -17.35 -16.67
C ASN A 337 17.43 -16.02 -16.86
N PRO A 338 16.93 -14.90 -16.29
CA PRO A 338 17.51 -13.56 -16.45
C PRO A 338 18.96 -13.40 -15.96
N ASN A 339 19.49 -14.36 -15.19
CA ASN A 339 20.91 -14.38 -14.85
C ASN A 339 21.80 -14.81 -16.02
N VAL A 340 21.26 -15.49 -17.02
CA VAL A 340 22.02 -15.98 -18.17
C VAL A 340 22.14 -14.85 -19.19
N ASP A 341 23.38 -14.56 -19.59
CA ASP A 341 23.63 -13.52 -20.59
C ASP A 341 23.17 -13.95 -21.99
N ALA A 342 23.04 -12.99 -22.90
CA ALA A 342 22.55 -13.24 -24.25
C ALA A 342 23.46 -14.17 -25.08
N ASP A 343 24.75 -14.22 -24.75
CA ASP A 343 25.76 -15.06 -25.42
C ASP A 343 25.87 -16.45 -24.75
N CYS A 344 25.11 -16.70 -23.67
CA CYS A 344 25.20 -17.87 -22.81
C CYS A 344 26.61 -18.16 -22.28
N SER A 345 27.42 -17.11 -22.10
CA SER A 345 28.84 -17.25 -21.77
C SER A 345 29.10 -17.52 -20.29
N ASN A 346 28.09 -17.26 -19.45
CA ASN A 346 28.17 -17.28 -18.00
C ASN A 346 27.50 -18.49 -17.34
N ILE A 347 27.03 -19.48 -18.10
CA ILE A 347 26.51 -20.73 -17.54
C ILE A 347 27.65 -21.67 -17.15
N TYR A 348 27.42 -22.52 -16.14
CA TYR A 348 28.43 -23.47 -15.66
C TYR A 348 27.83 -24.82 -15.24
N PRO A 349 28.62 -25.91 -15.26
CA PRO A 349 28.13 -27.23 -14.86
C PRO A 349 27.60 -27.24 -13.43
N GLY A 350 26.39 -27.76 -13.25
CA GLY A 350 25.69 -27.79 -11.96
C GLY A 350 24.59 -26.75 -11.82
N GLU A 351 24.68 -25.63 -12.54
CA GLU A 351 23.63 -24.62 -12.58
C GLU A 351 22.31 -25.21 -13.11
N VAL A 352 21.17 -24.74 -12.58
CA VAL A 352 19.86 -25.26 -12.94
C VAL A 352 19.05 -24.19 -13.67
N LEU A 353 18.71 -24.45 -14.93
CA LEU A 353 17.95 -23.53 -15.77
C LEU A 353 16.47 -23.96 -15.87
N CYS A 354 15.56 -22.99 -15.80
CA CYS A 354 14.15 -23.18 -16.13
C CYS A 354 14.01 -23.44 -17.63
N THR A 355 13.45 -24.60 -17.99
CA THR A 355 13.24 -25.04 -19.38
C THR A 355 11.77 -25.24 -19.72
N SER A 356 10.87 -24.61 -18.95
CA SER A 356 9.44 -24.58 -19.26
C SER A 356 9.15 -23.75 -20.51
N GLY A 357 8.11 -24.14 -21.26
CA GLY A 357 7.57 -23.33 -22.35
C GLY A 357 6.71 -22.15 -21.87
N GLN A 358 6.29 -22.15 -20.60
CA GLN A 358 5.59 -21.02 -19.97
C GLN A 358 6.57 -19.90 -19.65
N LEU A 359 6.18 -18.65 -19.88
CA LEU A 359 6.94 -17.48 -19.44
C LEU A 359 6.63 -17.16 -17.98
N PHE A 360 7.68 -16.96 -17.20
CA PHE A 360 7.60 -16.52 -15.81
C PHE A 360 8.11 -15.09 -15.68
N ASN A 361 7.32 -14.23 -15.04
CA ASN A 361 7.67 -12.83 -14.80
C ASN A 361 8.13 -12.69 -13.35
N TYR A 362 9.41 -12.99 -13.11
CA TYR A 362 10.03 -12.90 -11.79
C TYR A 362 9.96 -11.49 -11.22
#